data_AF-A0A8J4UW47-F1
#
_entry.id   AF-A0A8J4UW47-F1
#
_cell.length_a   1.000
_cell.length_b   1.000
_cell.length_c   1.000
_cell.angle_alpha   90.00
_cell.angle_beta   90.00
_cell.angle_gamma   90.00
#
_symmetry.space_group_name_H-M   'P 1'
#
loop_
_entity.id
_entity.type
_entity.pdbx_description
1 polymer ?
#
loop_
_entity_poly.entity_id
_entity_poly.type
_entity_poly.pdbx_seq_one_letter_code
_entity_poly.pdbx_strand_id
1 'polypeptide(L)'
;KHYEKEKVCEELRVIGSENFKIIVTAIYSQKFPNGTFEEVNCVADEMAKLAEQCCQDDASLDCYDKGATEISDKSCGKDSPFPKHPGIEQCCKVQSDERKLCLAMLRYSAEELPSLLEPTPEEICTQYTKDPSNYSL
;
A
#
# COMPACT_ATOMS: atom_id res chain seq x y z
N LYS A 1 10.02 -12.72 -14.84
CA LYS A 1 10.76 -11.44 -14.99
C LYS A 1 10.93 -10.88 -13.58
N HIS A 2 12.14 -10.93 -12.99
CA HIS A 2 12.38 -10.53 -11.59
C HIS A 2 12.60 -9.02 -11.39
N TYR A 3 12.36 -8.22 -12.43
CA TYR A 3 12.59 -6.78 -12.44
C TYR A 3 11.90 -6.02 -11.29
N GLU A 4 10.66 -6.42 -10.94
CA GLU A 4 9.93 -5.80 -9.83
C GLU A 4 10.60 -6.07 -8.48
N LYS A 5 11.02 -7.32 -8.23
CA LYS A 5 11.78 -7.69 -7.03
C LYS A 5 13.09 -6.91 -6.94
N GLU A 6 13.88 -6.90 -8.02
CA GLU A 6 15.18 -6.21 -8.05
C GLU A 6 15.04 -4.72 -7.74
N LYS A 7 14.05 -4.06 -8.35
CA LYS A 7 13.77 -2.65 -8.09
C LYS A 7 13.36 -2.39 -6.63
N VAL A 8 12.45 -3.19 -6.09
CA VAL A 8 11.99 -3.05 -4.71
C VAL A 8 13.14 -3.29 -3.72
N CYS A 9 13.99 -4.28 -3.96
CA CYS A 9 15.12 -4.56 -3.10
C CYS A 9 16.19 -3.47 -3.17
N GLU A 10 16.44 -2.90 -4.35
CA GLU A 10 17.33 -1.74 -4.47
C GLU A 10 16.77 -0.54 -3.71
N GLU A 11 15.49 -0.22 -3.89
CA GLU A 11 14.83 0.88 -3.18
C GLU A 11 14.90 0.67 -1.67
N LEU A 12 14.51 -0.51 -1.18
CA LEU A 12 14.55 -0.88 0.24
C LEU A 12 15.96 -0.72 0.83
N ARG A 13 16.99 -1.16 0.11
CA ARG A 13 18.39 -1.04 0.54
C ARG A 13 18.84 0.42 0.64
N VAL A 14 18.38 1.27 -0.27
CA VAL A 14 18.78 2.69 -0.34
C VAL A 14 18.09 3.51 0.76
N ILE A 15 16.78 3.32 0.96
CA ILE A 15 15.97 4.19 1.83
C ILE A 15 15.67 3.57 3.20
N GLY A 16 15.82 2.25 3.35
CA GLY A 16 15.42 1.51 4.55
C GLY A 16 13.92 1.22 4.62
N SER A 17 13.54 0.25 5.46
CA SER A 17 12.16 -0.24 5.58
C SER A 17 11.16 0.82 6.03
N GLU A 18 11.54 1.67 6.98
CA GLU A 18 10.66 2.72 7.50
C GLU A 18 10.28 3.74 6.41
N ASN A 19 11.26 4.26 5.67
CA ASN A 19 10.99 5.18 4.56
C ASN A 19 10.27 4.47 3.40
N PHE A 20 10.58 3.20 3.16
CA PHE A 20 9.86 2.41 2.16
C PHE A 20 8.36 2.32 2.51
N LYS A 21 8.03 2.02 3.77
CA LYS A 21 6.65 2.03 4.25
C LYS A 21 6.00 3.41 4.04
N ILE A 22 6.67 4.51 4.40
CA ILE A 22 6.15 5.88 4.21
C ILE A 22 5.83 6.16 2.74
N ILE A 23 6.74 5.80 1.83
CA ILE A 23 6.52 5.97 0.39
C ILE A 23 5.33 5.13 -0.09
N VAL A 24 5.23 3.88 0.35
CA VAL A 24 4.09 3.02 0.01
C VAL A 24 2.79 3.59 0.55
N THR A 25 2.76 4.08 1.79
CA THR A 25 1.60 4.78 2.38
C THR A 25 1.19 5.96 1.49
N ALA A 26 2.13 6.83 1.10
CA ALA A 26 1.83 7.97 0.25
C ALA A 26 1.27 7.57 -1.14
N ILE A 27 1.82 6.52 -1.76
CA ILE A 27 1.34 5.99 -3.05
C ILE A 27 -0.06 5.40 -2.90
N TYR A 28 -0.32 4.62 -1.85
CA TYR A 28 -1.61 3.98 -1.64
C TYR A 28 -2.69 4.95 -1.18
N SER A 29 -2.37 6.00 -0.41
CA SER A 29 -3.29 7.09 -0.10
C SER A 29 -3.76 7.81 -1.37
N GLN A 30 -2.85 8.04 -2.33
CA GLN A 30 -3.23 8.62 -3.62
C GLN A 30 -4.08 7.67 -4.48
N LYS A 31 -3.80 6.36 -4.38
CA LYS A 31 -4.54 5.34 -5.12
C LYS A 31 -5.93 5.08 -4.55
N PHE A 32 -6.09 5.21 -3.23
CA PHE A 32 -7.31 4.96 -2.48
C PHE A 32 -7.69 6.18 -1.62
N PRO A 33 -8.04 7.32 -2.24
CA PRO A 33 -8.37 8.58 -1.56
C PRO A 33 -9.54 8.49 -0.58
N ASN A 34 -10.39 7.46 -0.70
CA ASN A 34 -11.53 7.21 0.19
C ASN A 34 -11.23 6.17 1.28
N GLY A 35 -10.04 5.58 1.29
CA GLY A 35 -9.60 4.64 2.33
C GLY A 35 -9.18 5.36 3.60
N THR A 36 -9.32 4.69 4.75
CA THR A 36 -8.79 5.26 6.00
C THR A 36 -7.27 5.13 6.05
N PHE A 37 -6.65 5.95 6.90
CA PHE A 37 -5.21 5.86 7.13
C PHE A 37 -4.78 4.48 7.64
N GLU A 38 -5.58 3.86 8.50
CA GLU A 38 -5.33 2.50 9.02
C GLU A 38 -5.39 1.46 7.90
N GLU A 39 -6.36 1.55 7.00
CA GLU A 39 -6.48 0.63 5.87
C GLU A 39 -5.28 0.73 4.94
N VAL A 40 -4.86 1.96 4.60
CA VAL A 40 -3.68 2.21 3.76
C VAL A 40 -2.41 1.70 4.43
N ASN A 41 -2.23 1.99 5.73
CA ASN A 41 -1.07 1.50 6.48
C ASN A 41 -1.02 -0.03 6.56
N CYS A 42 -2.17 -0.70 6.65
CA CYS A 42 -2.20 -2.17 6.61
C CYS A 42 -1.59 -2.69 5.31
N VAL A 43 -1.84 -2.05 4.16
CA VAL A 43 -1.20 -2.44 2.90
C VAL A 43 0.29 -2.12 2.91
N ALA A 44 0.67 -0.94 3.39
CA ALA A 44 2.07 -0.52 3.45
C ALA A 44 2.91 -1.45 4.35
N ASP A 45 2.36 -1.90 5.48
CA ASP A 45 2.98 -2.86 6.39
C ASP A 45 3.21 -4.21 5.71
N GLU A 46 2.22 -4.72 4.97
CA GLU A 46 2.34 -6.00 4.26
C GLU A 46 3.37 -5.91 3.13
N MET A 47 3.42 -4.80 2.40
CA MET A 47 4.42 -4.56 1.36
C MET A 47 5.84 -4.41 1.93
N ALA A 48 5.99 -3.70 3.05
CA ALA A 48 7.28 -3.55 3.73
C ALA A 48 7.78 -4.90 4.24
N LYS A 49 6.93 -5.68 4.91
CA LYS A 49 7.27 -7.05 5.37
C LYS A 49 7.66 -7.96 4.21
N LEU A 50 6.92 -7.90 3.11
CA LEU A 50 7.23 -8.66 1.90
C LEU A 50 8.60 -8.29 1.35
N ALA A 51 8.90 -6.99 1.25
CA ALA A 51 10.18 -6.49 0.77
C ALA A 51 11.32 -6.94 1.71
N GLU A 52 11.19 -6.75 3.02
CA GLU A 52 12.17 -7.19 4.01
C GLU A 52 12.46 -8.69 3.91
N GLN A 53 11.43 -9.51 3.81
CA GLN A 53 11.56 -10.96 3.73
C GLN A 53 12.18 -11.41 2.41
N CYS A 54 11.73 -10.87 1.28
CA CYS A 54 12.11 -11.38 -0.03
C CYS A 54 13.40 -10.77 -0.58
N CYS A 55 13.90 -9.69 0.01
CA CYS A 55 15.16 -9.05 -0.36
C CYS A 55 16.39 -9.59 0.39
N GLN A 56 16.21 -10.61 1.24
CA GLN A 56 17.34 -11.34 1.83
C GLN A 56 18.04 -12.21 0.78
N ASP A 57 19.35 -12.42 0.97
CA ASP A 57 20.18 -13.21 0.05
C ASP A 57 19.75 -14.68 -0.06
N ASP A 58 19.11 -15.22 0.98
CA ASP A 58 18.62 -16.60 1.06
C ASP A 58 17.15 -16.76 0.61
N ALA A 59 16.48 -15.67 0.24
CA ALA A 59 15.10 -15.71 -0.22
C ALA A 59 14.96 -16.42 -1.57
N SER A 60 13.89 -17.20 -1.74
CA SER A 60 13.61 -17.88 -3.00
C SER A 60 13.41 -16.90 -4.17
N LEU A 61 13.68 -17.38 -5.39
CA LEU A 61 13.51 -16.57 -6.62
C LEU A 61 12.06 -16.10 -6.81
N ASP A 62 11.09 -16.89 -6.37
CA ASP A 62 9.65 -16.64 -6.49
C ASP A 62 9.04 -16.01 -5.22
N CYS A 63 9.84 -15.69 -4.20
CA CYS A 63 9.35 -15.15 -2.92
C CYS A 63 8.45 -13.93 -3.13
N TYR A 64 8.95 -12.94 -3.88
CA TYR A 64 8.22 -11.69 -4.11
C TYR A 64 6.95 -11.90 -4.92
N ASP A 65 7.02 -12.73 -5.98
CA ASP A 65 5.86 -13.02 -6.83
C ASP A 65 4.75 -13.75 -6.07
N LYS A 66 5.11 -14.68 -5.17
CA LYS A 66 4.18 -15.38 -4.29
C LYS A 66 3.54 -14.44 -3.28
N GLY A 67 4.35 -13.70 -2.52
CA GLY A 67 3.82 -12.77 -1.52
C GLY A 67 2.98 -11.65 -2.13
N ALA A 68 3.35 -11.11 -3.30
CA ALA A 68 2.51 -10.15 -4.01
C ALA A 68 1.16 -10.74 -4.45
N THR A 69 1.13 -12.04 -4.77
CA THR A 69 -0.12 -12.78 -5.04
C THR A 69 -0.95 -12.91 -3.78
N GLU A 70 -0.34 -13.28 -2.65
CA GLU A 70 -1.02 -13.38 -1.36
C GLU A 70 -1.64 -12.05 -0.90
N ILE A 71 -0.91 -10.93 -1.06
CA ILE A 71 -1.44 -9.59 -0.77
C ILE A 71 -2.62 -9.27 -1.72
N SER A 72 -2.49 -9.60 -3.01
CA SER A 72 -3.57 -9.38 -3.98
C SER A 72 -4.81 -10.21 -3.65
N ASP A 73 -4.63 -11.46 -3.22
CA ASP A 73 -5.72 -12.35 -2.83
C ASP A 73 -6.38 -11.87 -1.53
N LYS A 74 -5.59 -11.38 -0.58
CA LYS A 74 -6.07 -10.74 0.65
C LYS A 74 -6.95 -9.53 0.36
N SER A 75 -6.68 -8.76 -0.70
CA SER A 75 -7.54 -7.63 -1.11
C SER A 75 -8.96 -8.06 -1.54
N CYS A 76 -9.12 -9.30 -1.99
CA CYS A 76 -10.40 -9.88 -2.40
C CYS A 76 -11.24 -10.43 -1.24
N GLY A 77 -10.68 -10.50 -0.03
CA GLY A 77 -11.41 -10.94 1.15
C GLY A 77 -12.52 -9.97 1.53
N LYS A 78 -13.70 -10.50 1.87
CA LYS A 78 -14.82 -9.69 2.38
C LYS A 78 -14.40 -8.85 3.59
N ASP A 79 -13.70 -9.48 4.52
CA ASP A 79 -13.19 -8.87 5.76
C ASP A 79 -11.75 -8.36 5.61
N SER A 80 -11.31 -8.10 4.38
CA SER A 80 -9.97 -7.57 4.12
C SER A 80 -9.79 -6.21 4.81
N PRO A 81 -8.68 -6.00 5.54
CA PRO A 81 -8.36 -4.74 6.21
C PRO A 81 -7.81 -3.68 5.24
N PHE A 82 -7.75 -3.98 3.93
CA PHE A 82 -7.21 -3.08 2.93
C PHE A 82 -8.28 -2.09 2.42
N PRO A 83 -7.85 -0.94 1.86
CA PRO A 83 -8.75 0.05 1.32
C PRO A 83 -9.66 -0.54 0.26
N LYS A 84 -10.92 -0.13 0.27
CA LYS A 84 -11.91 -0.58 -0.71
C LYS A 84 -11.88 0.30 -1.96
N HIS A 85 -12.24 -0.30 -3.09
CA HIS A 85 -12.51 0.42 -4.34
C HIS A 85 -13.61 -0.35 -5.09
N PRO A 86 -14.60 0.31 -5.71
CA PRO A 86 -15.72 -0.37 -6.38
C PRO A 86 -15.28 -1.43 -7.39
N GLY A 87 -14.20 -1.14 -8.13
CA GLY A 87 -13.55 -2.02 -9.09
C GLY A 87 -12.85 -3.28 -8.54
N ILE A 88 -12.61 -3.41 -7.23
CA ILE A 88 -11.91 -4.58 -6.66
C ILE A 88 -12.73 -5.84 -6.90
N GLU A 89 -14.05 -5.78 -6.70
CA GLU A 89 -14.91 -6.96 -6.85
C GLU A 89 -14.84 -7.55 -8.28
N GLN A 90 -14.76 -6.69 -9.30
CA GLN A 90 -14.59 -7.11 -10.69
C GLN A 90 -13.20 -7.72 -10.92
N CYS A 91 -12.14 -7.12 -10.37
CA CYS A 91 -10.79 -7.68 -10.45
C CYS A 91 -10.65 -9.03 -9.72
N CYS A 92 -11.42 -9.26 -8.67
CA CYS A 92 -11.39 -10.53 -7.94
C CYS A 92 -12.04 -11.69 -8.72
N LYS A 93 -12.83 -11.38 -9.76
CA LYS A 93 -13.48 -12.37 -10.64
C LYS A 93 -12.57 -12.86 -11.76
N VAL A 94 -11.46 -12.17 -12.06
CA VAL A 94 -10.49 -12.61 -13.08
C VAL A 94 -9.53 -13.67 -12.52
N GLN A 95 -8.80 -14.33 -13.42
CA GLN A 95 -7.79 -15.33 -13.05
C GLN A 95 -6.65 -14.69 -12.23
N SER A 96 -5.97 -15.49 -11.41
CA SER A 96 -4.99 -15.02 -10.42
C SER A 96 -3.80 -14.28 -11.05
N ASP A 97 -3.37 -14.70 -12.24
CA ASP A 97 -2.32 -14.06 -13.03
C ASP A 97 -2.72 -12.67 -13.55
N GLU A 98 -3.96 -12.50 -13.98
CA GLU A 98 -4.50 -11.21 -14.46
C GLU A 98 -4.95 -10.28 -13.32
N ARG A 99 -5.30 -10.84 -12.15
CA ARG A 99 -5.80 -10.10 -10.99
C ARG A 99 -4.84 -8.98 -10.55
N LYS A 100 -3.55 -9.27 -10.47
CA LYS A 100 -2.51 -8.30 -10.07
C LYS A 100 -2.52 -7.07 -10.97
N LEU A 101 -2.58 -7.27 -12.28
CA LEU A 101 -2.64 -6.19 -13.25
C LEU A 101 -3.96 -5.43 -13.18
N CYS A 102 -5.10 -6.13 -13.02
CA CYS A 102 -6.40 -5.50 -12.85
C CYS A 102 -6.41 -4.56 -11.63
N LEU A 103 -5.98 -5.05 -10.47
CA LEU A 103 -5.88 -4.28 -9.23
C LEU A 103 -4.89 -3.11 -9.37
N ALA A 104 -3.79 -3.30 -10.10
CA ALA A 104 -2.80 -2.25 -10.35
C ALA A 104 -3.40 -1.06 -11.12
N MET A 105 -4.34 -1.32 -12.03
CA MET A 105 -4.97 -0.31 -12.89
C MET A 105 -6.14 0.45 -12.24
N LEU A 106 -6.63 0.04 -11.08
CA LEU A 106 -7.70 0.74 -10.36
C LEU A 106 -7.25 2.16 -9.97
N ARG A 107 -8.10 3.14 -10.27
CA ARG A 107 -7.89 4.57 -10.01
C ARG A 107 -9.23 5.25 -9.80
N TYR A 108 -9.25 6.22 -8.90
CA TYR A 108 -10.32 7.20 -8.81
C TYR A 108 -10.10 8.33 -9.82
N SER A 109 -11.20 8.91 -10.31
CA SER A 109 -11.18 10.16 -11.07
C SER A 109 -11.01 11.36 -10.14
N ALA A 110 -10.58 12.49 -10.70
CA ALA A 110 -10.40 13.73 -9.93
C ALA A 110 -11.70 14.23 -9.28
N GLU A 111 -12.84 13.91 -9.87
CA GLU A 111 -14.18 14.28 -9.39
C GLU A 111 -14.60 13.46 -8.15
N GLU A 112 -13.95 12.32 -7.92
CA GLU A 112 -14.19 11.44 -6.77
C GLU A 112 -13.27 11.74 -5.58
N LEU A 113 -12.39 12.75 -5.71
CA LEU A 113 -11.49 13.14 -4.63
C LEU A 113 -12.24 13.98 -3.58
N PRO A 114 -12.07 13.69 -2.28
CA PRO A 114 -12.65 14.50 -1.22
C PRO A 114 -12.06 15.92 -1.24
N SER A 115 -12.86 16.90 -0.82
CA SER A 115 -12.35 18.26 -0.62
C SER A 115 -11.27 18.27 0.46
N LEU A 116 -10.12 18.85 0.17
CA LEU A 116 -9.07 19.04 1.16
C LEU A 116 -9.56 20.03 2.22
N LEU A 117 -9.71 19.55 3.45
CA LEU A 117 -9.93 20.41 4.62
C LEU A 117 -8.57 20.74 5.21
N GLU A 118 -8.22 22.02 5.22
CA GLU A 118 -7.01 22.48 5.89
C GLU A 118 -7.31 22.72 7.39
N PRO A 119 -6.70 21.97 8.31
CA PRO A 119 -6.89 22.19 9.75
C PRO A 119 -6.25 23.51 10.19
N THR A 120 -6.75 24.08 11.29
CA THR A 120 -6.15 25.30 11.85
C THR A 120 -4.78 25.02 12.47
N PRO A 121 -3.90 26.03 12.62
CA PRO A 121 -2.63 25.87 13.33
C PRO A 121 -2.79 25.28 14.75
N GLU A 122 -3.85 25.64 15.46
CA GLU A 122 -4.15 25.11 16.81
C GLU A 122 -4.53 23.62 16.78
N GLU A 123 -5.33 23.21 15.79
CA GLU A 123 -5.69 21.80 15.59
C GLU A 123 -4.47 20.96 15.24
N ILE A 124 -3.62 21.47 14.34
CA ILE A 124 -2.32 20.87 13.97
C ILE A 124 -1.46 20.64 15.22
N CYS A 125 -1.24 21.69 16.02
CA CYS A 125 -0.41 21.60 17.22
C CYS A 125 -0.98 20.61 18.25
N THR A 126 -2.31 20.59 18.39
CA THR A 126 -3.00 19.70 19.32
C THR A 126 -2.82 18.24 18.92
N GLN A 127 -2.99 17.91 17.64
CA GLN A 127 -2.83 16.55 17.15
C GLN A 127 -1.37 16.10 17.19
N TYR A 128 -0.44 16.95 16.74
CA TYR A 128 0.99 16.66 16.77
C TYR A 128 1.51 16.41 18.19
N THR A 129 1.11 17.23 19.16
CA THR A 129 1.55 17.06 20.56
C THR A 129 1.03 15.77 21.19
N LYS A 130 -0.12 15.26 20.72
CA LYS A 130 -0.72 14.02 21.21
C LYS A 130 0.05 12.78 20.73
N ASP A 131 0.41 12.76 19.44
CA ASP A 131 1.17 11.66 18.84
C ASP A 131 1.98 12.17 17.63
N PRO A 132 3.23 12.62 17.84
CA PRO A 132 4.05 13.20 16.77
C PRO A 132 4.29 12.21 15.62
N SER A 133 4.45 10.93 15.94
CA SER A 133 4.74 9.90 14.96
C SER A 133 3.51 9.61 14.10
N ASN A 134 2.35 9.38 14.71
CA ASN A 134 1.11 9.12 13.98
C ASN A 134 0.58 10.35 13.23
N TYR A 135 0.89 11.56 13.68
CA TYR A 135 0.52 12.78 12.96
C TYR A 135 1.35 12.99 11.68
N SER A 136 2.62 12.56 11.69
CA SER A 136 3.57 12.83 10.61
C SER A 136 3.63 11.71 9.57
N LEU A 137 3.14 10.52 9.92
CA LEU A 137 2.99 9.36 9.04
C LEU A 137 1.69 9.45 8.25
#